data_AF-A0A7S2KTT9-F1
#
_entry.id   AF-A0A7S2KTT9-F1
#
_cell.length_a   1.000
_cell.length_b   1.000
_cell.length_c   1.000
_cell.angle_alpha   90.00
_cell.angle_beta   90.00
_cell.angle_gamma   90.00
#
_symmetry.space_group_name_H-M   'P 1'
#
loop_
_entity.id
_entity.type
_entity.pdbx_description
1 polymer ?
#
loop_
_entity_poly.entity_id
_entity_poly.type
_entity_poly.pdbx_seq_one_letter_code
_entity_poly.pdbx_strand_id
1 'polypeptide(L)'
;PQREYTPREECASPTMANESLMIIAAIAAKEKRDVATADVAGAYLNADMEDFVVVKFTGRALQIMCEVNPSFKAGIRKEKGRDVLYSKLAKAVYGCLKSA
;
A
#
# COMPACT_ATOMS: atom_id res chain seq x y z
N PRO A 1 19.44 -15.40 1.30
CA PRO A 1 18.29 -16.33 1.23
C PRO A 1 17.31 -15.86 0.14
N GLN A 2 17.09 -16.71 -0.88
CA GLN A 2 16.04 -16.52 -1.88
C GLN A 2 14.68 -16.57 -1.17
N ARG A 3 13.73 -15.70 -1.53
CA ARG A 3 12.34 -15.78 -1.02
C ARG A 3 11.74 -17.15 -1.38
N GLU A 4 10.94 -17.69 -0.48
CA GLU A 4 10.10 -18.86 -0.78
C GLU A 4 9.20 -18.54 -1.97
N TYR A 5 9.13 -19.44 -2.94
CA TYR A 5 8.41 -19.20 -4.18
C TYR A 5 6.90 -19.25 -3.93
N THR A 6 6.22 -18.12 -4.11
CA THR A 6 4.76 -18.08 -4.12
C THR A 6 4.27 -18.28 -5.56
N PRO A 7 3.37 -19.25 -5.83
CA PRO A 7 2.83 -19.46 -7.17
C PRO A 7 2.02 -18.23 -7.63
N ARG A 8 1.96 -18.03 -8.95
CA ARG A 8 1.36 -16.83 -9.56
C ARG A 8 -0.13 -16.71 -9.23
N GLU A 9 -0.79 -17.85 -9.14
CA GLU A 9 -2.21 -18.00 -8.81
C GLU A 9 -2.53 -17.44 -7.41
N GLU A 10 -1.58 -17.56 -6.48
CA GLU A 10 -1.69 -17.04 -5.11
C GLU A 10 -1.19 -15.59 -4.99
N CYS A 11 -0.60 -15.04 -6.04
CA CYS A 11 -0.12 -13.64 -6.09
C CYS A 11 -1.11 -12.68 -6.75
N ALA A 12 -2.25 -13.17 -7.23
CA ALA A 12 -3.24 -12.37 -7.93
C ALA A 12 -4.09 -11.57 -6.94
N SER A 13 -4.02 -10.24 -7.01
CA SER A 13 -4.95 -9.37 -6.30
C SER A 13 -6.31 -9.40 -7.01
N PRO A 14 -7.45 -9.44 -6.29
CA PRO A 14 -8.79 -9.38 -6.89
C PRO A 14 -9.15 -7.99 -7.45
N THR A 15 -8.16 -7.10 -7.62
CA THR A 15 -8.39 -5.73 -8.11
C THR A 15 -8.75 -5.77 -9.59
N MET A 16 -9.98 -5.36 -9.92
CA MET A 16 -10.41 -5.17 -11.31
C MET A 16 -9.63 -4.05 -11.97
N ALA A 17 -9.35 -4.16 -13.28
CA ALA A 17 -8.80 -3.06 -14.05
C ALA A 17 -9.78 -1.87 -14.09
N ASN A 18 -9.25 -0.65 -14.06
CA ASN A 18 -10.07 0.57 -14.09
C ASN A 18 -10.94 0.65 -15.35
N GLU A 19 -10.40 0.23 -16.49
CA GLU A 19 -11.11 0.19 -17.77
C GLU A 19 -12.32 -0.75 -17.70
N SER A 20 -12.16 -1.92 -17.08
CA SER A 20 -13.25 -2.87 -16.87
C SER A 20 -14.34 -2.29 -15.97
N LEU A 21 -13.95 -1.61 -14.88
CA LEU A 21 -14.89 -0.93 -13.99
C LEU A 21 -15.70 0.15 -14.74
N MET A 22 -15.05 0.97 -15.56
CA MET A 22 -15.71 2.01 -16.35
C MET A 22 -16.70 1.43 -17.36
N ILE A 23 -16.33 0.33 -18.04
CA ILE A 23 -17.22 -0.35 -18.99
C ILE A 23 -18.45 -0.91 -18.28
N ILE A 24 -18.26 -1.57 -17.14
CA ILE A 24 -19.37 -2.12 -16.34
C ILE A 24 -20.31 -1.00 -15.88
N ALA A 25 -19.76 0.13 -15.43
CA ALA A 25 -20.55 1.29 -15.03
C ALA A 25 -21.38 1.85 -16.20
N ALA A 26 -20.81 1.94 -17.40
CA ALA A 26 -21.52 2.39 -18.59
C ALA A 26 -22.66 1.43 -18.99
N ILE A 27 -22.44 0.13 -18.91
CA ILE A 27 -23.47 -0.90 -19.16
C ILE A 27 -24.60 -0.79 -18.13
N ALA A 28 -24.25 -0.69 -16.83
CA ALA A 28 -25.23 -0.55 -15.76
C ALA A 28 -26.11 0.70 -15.94
N ALA A 29 -25.52 1.81 -16.35
CA ALA A 29 -26.26 3.04 -16.68
C ALA A 29 -27.20 2.85 -17.89
N LYS A 30 -26.72 2.19 -18.96
CA LYS A 30 -27.51 1.91 -20.17
C LYS A 30 -28.70 0.99 -19.89
N GLU A 31 -28.50 -0.03 -19.08
CA GLU A 31 -29.50 -1.03 -18.70
C GLU A 31 -30.39 -0.58 -17.54
N LYS A 32 -30.14 0.61 -16.96
CA LYS A 32 -30.84 1.14 -15.77
C LYS A 32 -30.80 0.16 -14.59
N ARG A 33 -29.63 -0.43 -14.33
CA ARG A 33 -29.43 -1.36 -13.23
C ARG A 33 -29.20 -0.60 -11.92
N ASP A 34 -29.68 -1.17 -10.83
CA ASP A 34 -29.33 -0.71 -9.50
C ASP A 34 -27.85 -1.03 -9.21
N VAL A 35 -27.11 -0.02 -8.74
CA VAL A 35 -25.68 -0.13 -8.42
C VAL A 35 -25.47 0.36 -7.00
N ALA A 36 -24.68 -0.37 -6.22
CA ALA A 36 -24.22 0.03 -4.91
C ALA A 36 -22.70 -0.10 -4.83
N THR A 37 -22.07 0.81 -4.12
CA THR A 37 -20.65 0.72 -3.74
C THR A 37 -20.57 0.62 -2.22
N ALA A 38 -19.66 -0.23 -1.75
CA ALA A 38 -19.32 -0.33 -0.33
C ALA A 38 -17.82 -0.16 -0.20
N ASP A 39 -17.40 0.71 0.73
CA ASP A 39 -16.00 0.83 1.10
C ASP A 39 -15.73 0.00 2.34
N VAL A 40 -14.61 -0.73 2.33
CA VAL A 40 -14.10 -1.44 3.50
C VAL A 40 -12.94 -0.62 4.04
N ALA A 41 -13.25 0.30 4.94
CA ALA A 41 -12.27 1.21 5.52
C ALA A 41 -11.09 0.42 6.11
N GLY A 42 -9.88 0.72 5.61
CA GLY A 42 -8.66 0.08 6.11
C GLY A 42 -8.53 -1.41 5.76
N ALA A 43 -9.21 -1.90 4.71
CA ALA A 43 -9.09 -3.29 4.24
C ALA A 43 -7.63 -3.78 4.19
N TYR A 44 -6.71 -2.92 3.73
CA TYR A 44 -5.29 -3.24 3.59
C TYR A 44 -4.40 -2.80 4.75
N LEU A 45 -4.90 -1.98 5.69
CA LEU A 45 -4.09 -1.36 6.76
C LEU A 45 -4.13 -2.14 8.08
N ASN A 46 -4.99 -3.14 8.18
CA ASN A 46 -5.12 -3.94 9.39
C ASN A 46 -4.21 -5.18 9.42
N ALA A 47 -3.78 -5.67 8.27
CA ALA A 47 -2.92 -6.85 8.17
C ALA A 47 -1.53 -6.58 8.76
N ASP A 48 -1.02 -7.51 9.56
CA ASP A 48 0.32 -7.41 10.15
C ASP A 48 1.40 -7.79 9.14
N MET A 49 2.53 -7.07 9.19
CA MET A 49 3.71 -7.42 8.40
C MET A 49 4.61 -8.36 9.21
N GLU A 50 4.43 -9.66 9.04
CA GLU A 50 5.25 -10.67 9.74
C GLU A 50 6.71 -10.69 9.26
N ASP A 51 6.95 -10.29 8.00
CA ASP A 51 8.31 -10.23 7.44
C ASP A 51 9.09 -9.03 7.98
N PHE A 52 10.41 -9.16 8.07
CA PHE A 52 11.28 -8.02 8.35
C PHE A 52 11.42 -7.13 7.09
N VAL A 53 10.48 -6.20 6.92
CA VAL A 53 10.47 -5.23 5.83
C VAL A 53 10.93 -3.86 6.35
N VAL A 54 11.92 -3.28 5.68
CA VAL A 54 12.42 -1.93 5.96
C VAL A 54 11.91 -0.99 4.88
N VAL A 55 11.27 0.10 5.30
CA VAL A 55 10.82 1.19 4.43
C VAL A 55 11.77 2.36 4.58
N LYS A 56 12.14 2.95 3.45
CA LYS A 56 12.98 4.15 3.36
C LYS A 56 12.13 5.34 2.93
N PHE A 57 11.97 6.31 3.81
CA PHE A 57 11.31 7.58 3.51
C PHE A 57 12.34 8.60 3.05
N THR A 58 12.01 9.34 1.99
CA THR A 58 12.84 10.40 1.41
C THR A 58 11.99 11.59 0.98
N GLY A 59 12.59 12.77 0.88
CA GLY A 59 11.90 13.97 0.35
C GLY A 59 10.65 14.33 1.16
N ARG A 60 9.54 14.62 0.46
CA ARG A 60 8.29 15.06 1.10
C ARG A 60 7.73 14.03 2.08
N ALA A 61 7.85 12.73 1.79
CA ALA A 61 7.36 11.69 2.68
C ALA A 61 8.08 11.71 4.04
N LEU A 62 9.41 11.92 4.04
CA LEU A 62 10.18 12.07 5.28
C LEU A 62 9.71 13.30 6.08
N GLN A 63 9.49 14.43 5.40
CA GLN A 63 9.01 15.66 6.04
C GLN A 63 7.65 15.44 6.71
N ILE A 64 6.70 14.83 6.00
CA ILE A 64 5.37 14.51 6.55
C ILE A 64 5.51 13.61 7.78
N MET A 65 6.35 12.57 7.74
CA MET A 65 6.58 11.71 8.90
C MET A 65 7.09 12.49 10.12
N CYS A 66 7.98 13.46 9.90
CA CYS A 66 8.50 14.31 10.96
C CYS A 66 7.52 15.41 11.42
N GLU A 67 6.59 15.83 10.56
CA GLU A 67 5.48 16.74 10.89
C GLU A 67 4.46 16.02 11.78
N VAL A 68 4.12 14.76 11.43
CA VAL A 68 3.20 13.91 12.20
C VAL A 68 3.77 13.54 13.56
N ASN A 69 5.05 13.16 13.62
CA ASN A 69 5.73 12.88 14.87
C ASN A 69 7.16 13.47 14.87
N PRO A 70 7.37 14.61 15.57
CA PRO A 70 8.67 15.27 15.64
C PRO A 70 9.80 14.42 16.21
N SER A 71 9.51 13.37 17.01
CA SER A 71 10.53 12.48 17.55
C SER A 71 11.31 11.72 16.47
N PHE A 72 10.71 11.52 15.29
CA PHE A 72 11.35 10.83 14.17
C PHE A 72 12.53 11.61 13.56
N LYS A 73 12.66 12.90 13.86
CA LYS A 73 13.82 13.71 13.45
C LYS A 73 15.14 13.13 13.97
N ALA A 74 15.14 12.49 15.14
CA ALA A 74 16.33 11.83 15.69
C ALA A 74 16.80 10.61 14.86
N GLY A 75 15.89 10.01 14.09
CA GLY A 75 16.15 8.87 13.21
C GLY A 75 16.69 9.24 11.84
N ILE A 76 16.78 10.52 11.49
CA ILE A 76 17.24 10.96 10.16
C ILE A 76 18.73 10.60 9.98
N ARG A 77 19.07 10.08 8.80
CA ARG A 77 20.44 9.80 8.37
C ARG A 77 20.71 10.49 7.04
N LYS A 78 21.97 10.77 6.75
CA LYS A 78 22.40 11.27 5.43
C LYS A 78 22.96 10.13 4.60
N GLU A 79 22.40 9.94 3.42
CA GLU A 79 22.91 9.01 2.42
C GLU A 79 23.13 9.76 1.11
N LYS A 80 24.37 9.75 0.59
CA LYS A 80 24.75 10.46 -0.65
C LYS A 80 24.28 11.93 -0.66
N GLY A 81 24.38 12.60 0.49
CA GLY A 81 23.97 13.99 0.68
C GLY A 81 22.46 14.24 0.83
N ARG A 82 21.62 13.20 0.83
CA ARG A 82 20.17 13.30 1.00
C ARG A 82 19.74 12.78 2.37
N ASP A 83 18.76 13.43 2.97
CA ASP A 83 18.16 12.98 4.23
C ASP A 83 17.23 11.78 3.97
N VAL A 84 17.40 10.74 4.78
CA VAL A 84 16.67 9.48 4.70
C VAL A 84 16.23 9.06 6.10
N LEU A 85 15.05 8.47 6.19
CA LEU A 85 14.52 7.88 7.43
C LEU A 85 14.17 6.43 7.14
N TYR A 86 14.72 5.52 7.95
CA TYR A 86 14.41 4.10 7.87
C TYR A 86 13.44 3.72 8.99
N SER A 87 12.44 2.91 8.66
CA SER A 87 11.54 2.32 9.64
C SER A 87 11.28 0.86 9.30
N LYS A 88 11.06 0.04 10.34
CA LYS A 88 10.43 -1.27 10.15
C LYS A 88 8.95 -1.05 9.82
N LEU A 89 8.44 -1.80 8.84
CA LEU A 89 7.03 -1.82 8.52
C LEU A 89 6.29 -2.74 9.50
N ALA A 90 5.34 -2.19 10.26
CA ALA A 90 4.54 -2.96 11.22
C ALA A 90 3.27 -3.54 10.60
N LYS A 91 2.58 -2.74 9.78
CA LYS A 91 1.36 -3.12 9.06
C LYS A 91 1.65 -3.28 7.58
N ALA A 92 1.06 -4.29 6.94
CA ALA A 92 1.15 -4.43 5.50
C ALA A 92 0.55 -3.20 4.81
N VAL A 93 1.19 -2.76 3.73
CA VAL A 93 0.71 -1.63 2.91
C VAL A 93 0.10 -2.22 1.65
N TYR A 94 -0.94 -1.57 1.12
CA TYR A 94 -1.52 -1.92 -0.16
C TYR A 94 -0.44 -2.19 -1.22
N GLY A 95 -0.56 -3.33 -1.90
CA GLY A 95 0.43 -3.83 -2.86
C GLY A 95 1.48 -4.77 -2.26
N CYS A 96 1.52 -4.95 -0.93
CA CYS A 96 2.20 -6.08 -0.32
C CYS A 96 1.33 -7.33 -0.51
N LEU A 97 1.92 -8.47 -0.87
CA LEU A 97 1.19 -9.75 -0.93
C LEU A 97 0.47 -10.04 0.41
N LYS A 98 1.12 -9.73 1.53
CA LYS A 98 0.56 -9.89 2.89
C LYS A 98 -0.57 -8.90 3.25
N SER A 99 -0.88 -7.94 2.37
CA SER A 99 -2.00 -7.01 2.58
C SER A 99 -3.28 -7.47 1.89
N ALA A 100 -3.18 -8.43 0.96
CA ALA A 100 -4.29 -8.96 0.17
C ALA A 100 -4.96 -10.15 0.85
#